data_AF-A0A842YC39-F1
#
_entry.id   AF-A0A842YC39-F1
#
_cell.length_a   1.000
_cell.length_b   1.000
_cell.length_c   1.000
_cell.angle_alpha   90.00
_cell.angle_beta   90.00
_cell.angle_gamma   90.00
#
_symmetry.space_group_name_H-M   'P 1'
#
loop_
_entity.id
_entity.type
_entity.pdbx_description
1 polymer ?
#
loop_
_entity_poly.entity_id
_entity_poly.type
_entity_poly.pdbx_seq_one_letter_code
_entity_poly.pdbx_strand_id
1 'polypeptide(L)'
;MSNLPVLSIDFEHDSVETLLDQVLTRTDIKIIEATAQISLRTGKAPTASDILKELAKTNSLKKTQLYERLNRLTRLGFISMRILPRPRKYITNRNTIAEGVERWIEE
;
A
#
# COMPACT_ATOMS: atom_id res chain seq x y z
N MET A 1 17.76 -3.60 32.96
CA MET A 1 18.42 -4.23 31.80
C MET A 1 17.35 -4.98 31.05
N SER A 2 16.80 -4.37 30.00
CA SER A 2 15.68 -4.91 29.25
C SER A 2 16.20 -5.89 28.19
N ASN A 3 15.88 -7.17 28.32
CA ASN A 3 16.12 -8.17 27.29
C ASN A 3 15.17 -7.88 26.11
N LEU A 4 15.66 -7.17 25.10
CA LEU A 4 15.03 -7.16 23.78
C LEU A 4 15.47 -8.44 23.05
N PRO A 5 14.54 -9.20 22.43
CA PRO A 5 14.94 -10.29 21.57
C PRO A 5 15.63 -9.67 20.35
N VAL A 6 16.92 -9.94 20.21
CA VAL A 6 17.67 -9.68 18.99
C VAL A 6 17.03 -10.53 17.90
N LEU A 7 16.25 -9.90 17.03
CA LEU A 7 15.85 -10.47 15.76
C LEU A 7 17.11 -10.57 14.91
N SER A 8 17.82 -11.70 15.02
CA SER A 8 18.86 -12.10 14.09
C SER A 8 18.17 -12.47 12.78
N ILE A 9 17.93 -11.45 11.95
CA ILE A 9 17.47 -11.61 10.57
C ILE A 9 18.71 -11.86 9.73
N ASP A 10 18.90 -13.10 9.28
CA ASP A 10 19.91 -13.45 8.29
C ASP A 10 19.52 -12.80 6.96
N PHE A 11 20.23 -11.74 6.59
CA PHE A 11 20.04 -10.96 5.35
C PHE A 11 20.58 -11.67 4.09
N GLU A 12 20.62 -13.00 4.08
CA GLU A 12 20.99 -13.78 2.90
C GLU A 12 19.72 -14.39 2.28
N HIS A 13 19.17 -13.70 1.27
CA HIS A 13 18.20 -14.21 0.29
C HIS A 13 16.69 -14.24 0.61
N ASP A 14 16.20 -13.67 1.71
CA ASP A 14 14.75 -13.41 1.80
C ASP A 14 14.40 -12.17 0.98
N SER A 15 13.77 -12.40 -0.18
CA SER A 15 13.46 -11.36 -1.15
C SER A 15 12.60 -10.27 -0.50
N VAL A 16 12.77 -9.03 -0.96
CA VAL A 16 11.94 -7.88 -0.55
C VAL A 16 10.43 -8.20 -0.62
N GLU A 17 10.02 -9.12 -1.50
CA GLU A 17 8.65 -9.64 -1.58
C GLU A 17 8.21 -10.38 -0.30
N THR A 18 9.05 -11.25 0.26
CA THR A 18 8.79 -11.96 1.52
C THR A 18 8.70 -11.02 2.73
N LEU A 19 9.49 -9.95 2.73
CA LEU A 19 9.47 -8.92 3.78
C LEU A 19 8.23 -8.03 3.68
N LEU A 20 7.82 -7.68 2.45
CA LEU A 20 6.57 -6.95 2.21
C LEU A 20 5.34 -7.75 2.61
N ASP A 21 5.34 -9.09 2.49
CA ASP A 21 4.23 -9.96 2.92
C ASP A 21 4.01 -9.96 4.46
N GLN A 22 5.02 -9.61 5.26
CA GLN A 22 4.89 -9.46 6.71
C GLN A 22 4.19 -8.14 7.09
N VAL A 23 4.33 -7.10 6.25
CA VAL A 23 3.82 -5.74 6.49
C VAL A 23 2.50 -5.50 5.77
N LEU A 24 2.37 -6.01 4.56
CA LEU A 24 1.25 -5.81 3.66
C LEU A 24 0.47 -7.10 3.55
N THR A 25 -0.84 -7.02 3.80
CA THR A 25 -1.70 -8.16 3.49
C THR A 25 -1.84 -8.30 1.98
N ARG A 26 -2.20 -9.49 1.49
CA ARG A 26 -2.56 -9.69 0.06
C ARG A 26 -3.59 -8.69 -0.46
N THR A 27 -4.48 -8.20 0.42
CA THR A 27 -5.47 -7.18 0.03
C THR A 27 -4.82 -5.81 -0.13
N ASP A 28 -3.85 -5.46 0.72
CA ASP A 28 -3.10 -4.22 0.61
C ASP A 28 -2.28 -4.18 -0.68
N ILE A 29 -1.61 -5.29 -1.03
CA ILE A 29 -0.86 -5.45 -2.28
C ILE A 29 -1.80 -5.23 -3.48
N LYS A 30 -2.96 -5.89 -3.50
CA LYS A 30 -3.97 -5.69 -4.57
C LYS A 30 -4.46 -4.25 -4.66
N ILE A 31 -4.59 -3.52 -3.54
CA ILE A 31 -4.97 -2.10 -3.55
C ILE A 31 -3.85 -1.25 -4.17
N ILE A 32 -2.59 -1.49 -3.81
CA ILE A 32 -1.42 -0.80 -4.38
C ILE A 32 -1.34 -1.05 -5.88
N GLU A 33 -1.45 -2.31 -6.32
CA GLU A 33 -1.43 -2.71 -7.73
C GLU A 33 -2.58 -2.08 -8.51
N ALA A 34 -3.81 -2.15 -8.00
CA ALA A 34 -4.97 -1.54 -8.65
C ALA A 34 -4.78 -0.02 -8.80
N THR A 35 -4.23 0.64 -7.78
CA THR A 35 -3.95 2.07 -7.82
C THR A 35 -2.93 2.40 -8.91
N ALA A 36 -1.81 1.67 -8.96
CA ALA A 36 -0.76 1.85 -9.95
C ALA A 36 -1.27 1.56 -11.38
N GLN A 37 -2.00 0.46 -11.57
CA GLN A 37 -2.54 0.06 -12.88
C GLN A 37 -3.57 1.06 -13.43
N ILE A 38 -4.48 1.56 -12.59
CA ILE A 38 -5.42 2.61 -13.01
C ILE A 38 -4.66 3.88 -13.42
N SER A 39 -3.66 4.29 -12.64
CA SER A 39 -2.84 5.46 -12.97
C SER A 39 -2.05 5.27 -14.26
N LEU A 40 -1.45 4.10 -14.48
CA LEU A 40 -0.75 3.78 -15.72
C LEU A 40 -1.69 3.82 -16.93
N ARG A 41 -2.90 3.24 -16.81
CA ARG A 41 -3.87 3.17 -17.90
C ARG A 41 -4.52 4.52 -18.23
N THR A 42 -4.76 5.36 -17.22
CA THR A 42 -5.56 6.60 -17.38
C THR A 42 -4.73 7.88 -17.36
N GLY A 43 -3.46 7.80 -16.98
CA GLY A 43 -2.61 8.96 -16.71
C GLY A 43 -3.05 9.80 -15.50
N LYS A 44 -4.01 9.31 -14.70
CA LYS A 44 -4.63 10.05 -13.60
C LYS A 44 -4.62 9.25 -12.30
N ALA A 45 -4.50 9.95 -11.19
CA ALA A 45 -4.66 9.35 -9.87
C ALA A 45 -6.13 8.87 -9.67
N PRO A 46 -6.35 7.60 -9.28
CA PRO A 46 -7.69 7.07 -9.06
C PRO A 46 -8.35 7.60 -7.80
N THR A 47 -9.68 7.51 -7.76
CA THR A 47 -10.49 7.66 -6.55
C THR A 47 -10.68 6.31 -5.86
N ALA A 48 -11.14 6.33 -4.60
CA ALA A 48 -11.55 5.11 -3.90
C ALA A 48 -12.64 4.33 -4.66
N SER A 49 -13.55 5.03 -5.37
CA SER A 49 -14.57 4.38 -6.19
C SER A 49 -13.97 3.67 -7.40
N ASP A 50 -12.93 4.23 -8.02
CA ASP A 50 -12.25 3.62 -9.17
C ASP A 50 -11.49 2.37 -8.73
N ILE A 51 -10.79 2.45 -7.59
CA ILE A 51 -10.08 1.31 -6.98
C ILE A 51 -11.07 0.19 -6.64
N LEU A 52 -12.21 0.53 -6.02
CA LEU A 52 -13.23 -0.45 -5.66
C LEU A 52 -13.79 -1.18 -6.89
N LYS A 53 -14.04 -0.45 -7.99
CA LYS A 53 -14.50 -1.03 -9.25
C LYS A 53 -13.47 -1.98 -9.88
N GLU A 54 -12.19 -1.65 -9.80
CA GLU A 54 -11.12 -2.50 -10.30
C GLU A 54 -10.98 -3.78 -9.45
N LEU A 55 -11.04 -3.64 -8.12
CA LEU A 55 -10.95 -4.77 -7.19
C LEU A 55 -12.16 -5.71 -7.26
N ALA A 56 -13.36 -5.20 -7.55
CA ALA A 56 -14.58 -6.01 -7.66
C ALA A 56 -14.49 -7.15 -8.69
N LYS A 57 -13.57 -7.04 -9.67
CA LYS A 57 -13.31 -8.10 -10.67
C LYS A 57 -12.59 -9.32 -10.09
N THR A 58 -11.91 -9.16 -8.95
CA THR A 58 -11.00 -10.18 -8.38
C THR A 58 -11.20 -10.43 -6.89
N ASN A 59 -11.94 -9.58 -6.18
CA ASN A 59 -12.20 -9.68 -4.74
C ASN A 59 -13.43 -8.85 -4.33
N SER A 60 -14.25 -9.33 -3.40
CA SER A 60 -15.34 -8.53 -2.81
C SER A 60 -14.87 -7.78 -1.57
N LEU A 61 -14.35 -6.56 -1.74
CA LEU A 61 -14.00 -5.67 -0.64
C LEU A 61 -15.15 -4.69 -0.36
N LYS A 62 -15.56 -4.48 0.90
CA LYS A 62 -16.54 -3.43 1.22
C LYS A 62 -15.90 -2.06 1.13
N LYS A 63 -16.70 -1.04 0.79
CA LYS A 63 -16.24 0.35 0.68
C LYS A 63 -15.57 0.87 1.96
N THR A 64 -16.11 0.57 3.13
CA THR A 64 -15.55 0.97 4.43
C THR A 64 -14.17 0.34 4.66
N GLN A 65 -14.04 -0.96 4.38
CA GLN A 65 -12.77 -1.68 4.47
C GLN A 65 -11.72 -1.09 3.52
N LEU A 66 -12.11 -0.70 2.30
CA LEU A 66 -11.19 -0.02 1.38
C LEU A 66 -10.67 1.29 1.98
N TYR A 67 -11.52 2.11 2.61
CA TYR A 67 -11.06 3.35 3.24
C TYR A 67 -10.12 3.11 4.41
N GLU A 68 -10.39 2.12 5.26
CA GLU A 68 -9.49 1.74 6.36
C GLU A 68 -8.12 1.30 5.84
N ARG A 69 -8.11 0.49 4.78
CA ARG A 69 -6.89 0.00 4.14
C ARG A 69 -6.10 1.12 3.46
N LEU A 70 -6.78 2.01 2.73
CA LEU A 70 -6.14 3.18 2.13
C LEU A 70 -5.55 4.11 3.19
N ASN A 71 -6.26 4.37 4.29
CA ASN A 71 -5.71 5.15 5.41
C ASN A 71 -4.48 4.47 6.02
N ARG A 72 -4.51 3.14 6.21
CA ARG A 72 -3.35 2.38 6.69
C ARG A 72 -2.16 2.53 5.75
N LEU A 73 -2.36 2.32 4.45
CA LEU A 73 -1.32 2.40 3.43
C LEU A 73 -0.75 3.81 3.27
N THR A 74 -1.55 4.84 3.52
CA THR A 74 -1.07 6.22 3.56
C THR A 74 -0.21 6.52 4.79
N ARG A 75 -0.54 5.96 5.96
CA ARG A 75 0.33 6.09 7.15
C ARG A 75 1.66 5.38 6.92
N LEU A 76 1.61 4.18 6.36
CA LEU A 76 2.77 3.37 6.01
C LEU A 76 3.56 3.89 4.79
N GLY A 77 3.22 5.04 4.20
CA GLY A 77 3.98 5.62 3.07
C GLY A 77 3.72 4.99 1.69
N PHE A 78 3.21 3.76 1.60
CA PHE A 78 2.99 3.06 0.32
C PHE A 78 2.00 3.75 -0.65
N ILE A 79 1.09 4.59 -0.15
CA ILE A 79 0.13 5.36 -0.95
C ILE A 79 0.07 6.82 -0.49
N SER A 80 0.32 7.76 -1.39
CA SER A 80 0.05 9.18 -1.14
C SER A 80 -1.41 9.53 -1.46
N MET A 81 -1.98 10.48 -0.72
CA MET A 81 -3.38 10.92 -0.89
C MET A 81 -3.44 12.43 -1.11
N ARG A 82 -4.11 12.86 -2.18
CA ARG A 82 -4.52 14.26 -2.39
C ARG A 82 -5.95 14.46 -1.92
N ILE A 83 -6.12 15.30 -0.91
CA ILE A 83 -7.42 15.57 -0.27
C ILE A 83 -8.31 16.47 -1.16
N LEU A 84 -7.68 17.35 -1.96
CA LEU A 84 -8.35 18.26 -2.87
C LEU A 84 -7.76 18.16 -4.29
N PRO A 85 -8.59 18.35 -5.34
CA PRO A 85 -10.06 18.49 -5.29
C PRO A 85 -10.75 17.17 -4.88
N ARG A 86 -11.99 17.25 -4.38
CA ARG A 86 -12.80 16.05 -4.12
C ARG A 86 -13.32 15.47 -5.45
N PRO A 87 -13.48 14.15 -5.58
CA PRO A 87 -13.16 13.09 -4.61
C PRO A 87 -11.64 12.89 -4.41
N ARG A 88 -11.25 12.45 -3.20
CA ARG A 88 -9.85 12.17 -2.82
C ARG A 88 -9.17 11.29 -3.87
N LYS A 89 -7.93 11.62 -4.18
CA LYS A 89 -7.11 10.92 -5.17
C LYS A 89 -5.96 10.19 -4.50
N TYR A 90 -5.70 8.97 -4.92
CA TYR A 90 -4.66 8.11 -4.36
C TYR A 90 -3.56 7.90 -5.40
N ILE A 91 -2.31 7.95 -4.95
CA ILE A 91 -1.13 7.93 -5.81
C ILE A 91 -0.19 6.86 -5.30
N THR A 92 0.20 5.98 -6.21
CA THR A 92 1.22 4.96 -6.00
C THR A 92 2.22 5.05 -7.14
N ASN A 93 3.49 5.18 -6.82
CA ASN A 93 4.60 5.16 -7.77
C ASN A 93 5.87 4.66 -7.06
N ARG A 94 6.98 4.60 -7.80
CA ARG A 94 8.26 4.13 -7.24
C ARG A 94 8.68 4.89 -5.98
N ASN A 95 8.40 6.19 -5.89
CA ASN A 95 8.76 7.02 -4.74
C ASN A 95 7.93 6.65 -3.50
N THR A 96 6.61 6.45 -3.65
CA THR A 96 5.77 6.03 -2.51
C THR A 96 6.09 4.61 -2.05
N ILE A 97 6.51 3.73 -2.96
CA ILE A 97 7.00 2.39 -2.56
C ILE A 97 8.31 2.50 -1.79
N ALA A 98 9.27 3.31 -2.25
CA ALA A 98 10.53 3.53 -1.53
C ALA A 98 10.28 4.14 -0.14
N GLU A 99 9.44 5.18 -0.06
CA GLU A 99 9.05 5.81 1.21
C GLU A 99 8.37 4.80 2.15
N GLY A 100 7.50 3.93 1.62
CA GLY A 100 6.84 2.92 2.45
C GLY A 100 7.80 1.85 2.98
N VAL A 101 8.82 1.49 2.20
CA VAL A 101 9.89 0.59 2.66
C VAL A 101 10.79 1.28 3.69
N GLU A 102 11.19 2.53 3.45
CA GLU A 102 12.02 3.31 4.38
C GLU A 102 11.35 3.47 5.75
N ARG A 103 10.08 3.91 5.77
CA ARG A 103 9.33 4.07 7.02
C ARG A 103 9.13 2.78 7.79
N TRP A 104 9.03 1.65 7.08
CA TRP A 104 8.93 0.35 7.73
C TRP A 104 10.25 -0.08 8.38
N ILE A 105 11.39 0.24 7.75
CA ILE A 105 12.72 -0.06 8.33
C ILE A 105 13.01 0.80 9.57
N GLU A 106 12.44 2.00 9.65
CA GLU A 106 12.62 2.93 10.77
C GLU A 106 11.72 2.61 12.01
N GLU A 107 10.70 1.76 11.88
CA GLU A 107 9.82 1.28 12.97
C GLU A 107 10.37 0.03 13.68
#